data_AF-A0A960KRN0-F1
#
_entry.id   AF-A0A960KRN0-F1
#
_cell.length_a   1.000
_cell.length_b   1.000
_cell.length_c   1.000
_cell.angle_alpha   90.00
_cell.angle_beta   90.00
_cell.angle_gamma   90.00
#
_symmetry.space_group_name_H-M   'P 1'
#
loop_
_entity.id
_entity.type
_entity.pdbx_description
1 polymer ?
#
loop_
_entity_poly.entity_id
_entity_poly.type
_entity_poly.pdbx_seq_one_letter_code
_entity_poly.pdbx_strand_id
1 'polypeptide(L)'
;NGIPQPRDYRMRFLATAEGGVSLPASDWFDQTMTQTLGRLVGGLQTNYIVENITDPENPVPVEFWVYNARLNEGNPATKRDPEAPFDGRDAILLREPIEGSSTPQLTWMFQAAVPYDATAMSLPQGGESYTAITRKPFSAEDSFRYTVQAPGYDSSVAAHSLDNVRVVPNPYLASATWESKPIKGNRGARKIQFTHLPPASTVRIYTIRGDLVQTLHHDSPVWDGSLDWNLKSKEGLDVAYGVYIYHVDCSAGETVGKFALIK
;
A
#
# COMPACT_ATOMS: atom_id res chain seq x y z
N ASN A 1 -28.92 -10.09 9.85
CA ASN A 1 -28.51 -9.94 8.44
C ASN A 1 -27.89 -8.56 8.29
N GLY A 2 -26.60 -8.43 8.63
CA GLY A 2 -25.88 -7.17 8.50
C GLY A 2 -25.56 -6.88 7.03
N ILE A 3 -25.44 -5.60 6.70
CA ILE A 3 -24.99 -5.17 5.38
C ILE A 3 -23.49 -5.51 5.28
N PRO A 4 -23.03 -6.22 4.24
CA PRO A 4 -21.62 -6.44 4.01
C PRO A 4 -20.97 -5.07 3.80
N GLN A 5 -20.22 -4.60 4.81
CA GLN A 5 -19.42 -3.37 4.79
C GLN A 5 -20.23 -2.06 4.80
N PRO A 6 -20.52 -1.47 5.98
CA PRO A 6 -20.89 -0.05 6.02
C PRO A 6 -19.80 0.77 5.33
N ARG A 7 -20.16 1.72 4.48
CA ARG A 7 -19.21 2.63 3.80
C ARG A 7 -19.30 4.02 4.43
N ASP A 8 -18.30 4.83 4.19
CA ASP A 8 -18.35 6.24 4.56
C ASP A 8 -18.92 7.03 3.40
N TYR A 9 -19.80 8.01 3.69
CA TYR A 9 -20.53 8.74 2.67
C TYR A 9 -20.30 10.24 2.80
N ARG A 10 -20.25 10.92 1.66
CA ARG A 10 -20.24 12.38 1.56
C ARG A 10 -21.39 12.83 0.67
N MET A 11 -22.28 13.63 1.22
CA MET A 11 -23.28 14.37 0.48
C MET A 11 -22.71 15.74 0.16
N ARG A 12 -22.48 16.05 -1.13
CA ARG A 12 -21.90 17.31 -1.59
C ARG A 12 -22.95 18.13 -2.33
N PHE A 13 -23.16 19.37 -1.91
CA PHE A 13 -24.09 20.30 -2.56
C PHE A 13 -23.38 21.03 -3.71
N LEU A 14 -24.00 21.02 -4.89
CA LEU A 14 -23.41 21.56 -6.11
C LEU A 14 -23.80 23.04 -6.34
N ALA A 15 -24.92 23.47 -5.77
CA ALA A 15 -25.42 24.85 -5.82
C ALA A 15 -26.22 25.16 -4.54
N THR A 16 -26.34 26.46 -4.19
CA THR A 16 -27.33 26.92 -3.21
C THR A 16 -28.68 26.39 -3.63
N ALA A 17 -29.46 25.81 -2.70
CA ALA A 17 -30.68 25.06 -2.98
C ALA A 17 -31.78 25.87 -3.70
N GLU A 18 -31.58 26.06 -4.99
CA GLU A 18 -32.54 26.40 -6.04
C GLU A 18 -32.19 25.49 -7.24
N GLY A 19 -32.62 24.23 -7.18
CA GLY A 19 -32.60 23.24 -8.27
C GLY A 19 -31.25 22.56 -8.61
N GLY A 20 -31.26 21.24 -8.89
CA GLY A 20 -30.40 20.68 -9.95
C GLY A 20 -29.44 19.46 -9.75
N VAL A 21 -29.85 18.28 -10.29
CA VAL A 21 -29.28 16.97 -10.77
C VAL A 21 -28.85 15.80 -9.84
N SER A 22 -29.66 14.72 -9.76
CA SER A 22 -29.19 13.38 -9.35
C SER A 22 -28.62 12.70 -10.59
N LEU A 23 -27.47 12.05 -10.43
CA LEU A 23 -26.91 11.28 -11.54
C LEU A 23 -27.76 10.03 -11.80
N PRO A 24 -27.96 9.65 -13.08
CA PRO A 24 -28.83 8.56 -13.47
C PRO A 24 -28.29 7.21 -12.96
N ALA A 25 -29.22 6.33 -12.57
CA ALA A 25 -28.98 4.90 -12.64
C ALA A 25 -28.57 4.56 -14.09
N SER A 26 -27.37 4.04 -14.26
CA SER A 26 -26.81 3.67 -15.57
C SER A 26 -27.71 2.71 -16.33
N ASP A 27 -28.14 3.11 -17.53
CA ASP A 27 -28.29 2.38 -18.82
C ASP A 27 -28.37 0.83 -18.85
N TRP A 28 -29.07 0.15 -17.94
CA TRP A 28 -29.21 -1.32 -17.97
C TRP A 28 -30.60 -1.87 -17.60
N PHE A 29 -31.70 -1.17 -17.93
CA PHE A 29 -33.02 -1.81 -17.95
C PHE A 29 -33.41 -2.26 -19.36
N ASP A 30 -33.43 -3.58 -19.51
CA ASP A 30 -34.05 -4.34 -20.60
C ASP A 30 -35.47 -3.81 -20.89
N GLN A 31 -35.69 -3.42 -22.15
CA GLN A 31 -36.92 -2.82 -22.66
C GLN A 31 -38.15 -3.74 -22.56
N THR A 32 -38.01 -5.01 -22.17
CA THR A 32 -39.11 -5.97 -22.12
C THR A 32 -39.96 -5.93 -20.85
N MET A 33 -39.57 -5.19 -19.80
CA MET A 33 -40.40 -5.00 -18.59
C MET A 33 -41.24 -3.69 -18.62
N THR A 34 -41.38 -3.07 -19.79
CA THR A 34 -42.13 -1.82 -19.99
C THR A 34 -43.62 -2.05 -20.28
N GLN A 35 -44.28 -3.06 -19.71
CA GLN A 35 -45.70 -3.33 -20.03
C GLN A 35 -46.71 -3.39 -18.88
N THR A 36 -46.32 -3.21 -17.61
CA THR A 36 -47.36 -3.30 -16.53
C THR A 36 -47.37 -2.17 -15.51
N LEU A 37 -46.53 -1.15 -15.60
CA LEU A 37 -46.73 0.11 -14.88
C LEU A 37 -46.33 1.28 -15.77
N GLY A 38 -47.31 2.10 -16.12
CA GLY A 38 -47.16 3.22 -17.02
C GLY A 38 -46.10 4.21 -16.55
N ARG A 39 -45.30 4.65 -17.52
CA ARG A 39 -44.49 5.88 -17.49
C ARG A 39 -43.36 5.89 -16.45
N LEU A 40 -42.28 5.19 -16.79
CA LEU A 40 -40.95 5.36 -16.19
C LEU A 40 -40.55 6.85 -16.29
N VAL A 41 -40.45 7.49 -15.15
CA VAL A 41 -39.91 8.84 -15.02
C VAL A 41 -38.39 8.70 -14.97
N GLY A 42 -37.70 9.27 -15.97
CA GLY A 42 -36.25 9.44 -15.93
C GLY A 42 -35.82 10.21 -14.67
N GLY A 43 -34.63 9.90 -14.15
CA GLY A 43 -34.11 10.39 -12.87
C GLY A 43 -34.36 11.90 -12.62
N LEU A 44 -34.71 12.24 -11.38
CA LEU A 44 -35.02 13.61 -10.97
C LEU A 44 -33.74 14.42 -10.72
N GLN A 45 -33.73 15.67 -11.19
CA GLN A 45 -32.54 16.50 -11.12
C GLN A 45 -32.39 17.20 -9.72
N THR A 46 -31.60 16.65 -8.75
CA THR A 46 -31.23 17.19 -7.39
C THR A 46 -29.94 18.03 -7.22
N ASN A 47 -29.92 19.13 -6.46
CA ASN A 47 -28.73 20.02 -6.23
C ASN A 47 -27.56 19.45 -5.39
N TYR A 48 -27.49 18.13 -5.23
CA TYR A 48 -26.48 17.44 -4.46
C TYR A 48 -26.22 16.04 -5.02
N ILE A 49 -25.04 15.51 -4.71
CA ILE A 49 -24.63 14.14 -5.01
C ILE A 49 -24.24 13.42 -3.73
N VAL A 50 -24.37 12.09 -3.73
CA VAL A 50 -23.87 11.23 -2.64
C VAL A 50 -22.71 10.40 -3.18
N GLU A 51 -21.58 10.43 -2.48
CA GLU A 51 -20.35 9.72 -2.83
C GLU A 51 -19.97 8.77 -1.69
N ASN A 52 -19.51 7.56 -2.02
CA ASN A 52 -18.78 6.68 -1.12
C ASN A 52 -17.33 7.18 -1.04
N ILE A 53 -16.90 7.52 0.16
CA ILE A 53 -15.57 8.06 0.50
C ILE A 53 -14.78 7.12 1.41
N THR A 54 -15.09 5.82 1.40
CA THR A 54 -14.32 4.81 2.15
C THR A 54 -12.85 4.81 1.71
N ASP A 55 -12.58 5.11 0.43
CA ASP A 55 -11.26 5.53 -0.06
C ASP A 55 -11.34 7.03 -0.40
N PRO A 56 -10.81 7.93 0.44
CA PRO A 56 -10.90 9.37 0.22
C PRO A 56 -10.22 9.86 -1.06
N GLU A 57 -9.21 9.15 -1.55
CA GLU A 57 -8.49 9.50 -2.79
C GLU A 57 -9.30 9.16 -4.05
N ASN A 58 -10.23 8.21 -3.93
CA ASN A 58 -11.06 7.71 -5.04
C ASN A 58 -12.55 7.68 -4.67
N PRO A 59 -13.21 8.85 -4.54
CA PRO A 59 -14.64 8.91 -4.22
C PRO A 59 -15.49 8.32 -5.36
N VAL A 60 -16.44 7.45 -5.02
CA VAL A 60 -17.31 6.78 -6.00
C VAL A 60 -18.76 7.26 -5.83
N PRO A 61 -19.44 7.76 -6.88
CA PRO A 61 -20.85 8.12 -6.80
C PRO A 61 -21.75 6.94 -6.38
N VAL A 62 -22.72 7.21 -5.52
CA VAL A 62 -23.70 6.21 -5.03
C VAL A 62 -25.09 6.53 -5.60
N GLU A 63 -25.80 5.51 -6.05
CA GLU A 63 -27.19 5.66 -6.49
C GLU A 63 -28.08 5.92 -5.27
N PHE A 64 -28.97 6.91 -5.34
CA PHE A 64 -29.90 7.21 -4.26
C PHE A 64 -31.27 7.64 -4.76
N TRP A 65 -32.29 7.39 -3.94
CA TRP A 65 -33.65 7.89 -4.12
C TRP A 65 -34.00 8.89 -3.03
N VAL A 66 -34.97 9.77 -3.32
CA VAL A 66 -35.52 10.71 -2.35
C VAL A 66 -36.99 10.35 -2.13
N TYR A 67 -37.37 10.20 -0.87
CA TYR A 67 -38.71 9.80 -0.45
C TYR A 67 -39.30 10.87 0.48
N ASN A 68 -40.53 11.33 0.22
CA ASN A 68 -41.27 12.25 1.09
C ASN A 68 -42.51 11.57 1.68
N ALA A 69 -42.62 11.53 3.01
CA ALA A 69 -43.71 10.83 3.70
C ALA A 69 -45.08 11.54 3.67
N ARG A 70 -45.20 12.81 3.23
CA ARG A 70 -46.50 13.51 3.11
C ARG A 70 -47.37 12.97 1.97
N LEU A 71 -46.75 12.45 0.92
CA LEU A 71 -47.49 12.12 -0.29
C LEU A 71 -48.37 10.89 -0.14
N ASN A 72 -48.11 10.00 0.83
CA ASN A 72 -48.93 8.85 1.30
C ASN A 72 -49.85 8.16 0.28
N GLU A 73 -49.52 8.23 -1.00
CA GLU A 73 -49.98 7.39 -2.07
C GLU A 73 -48.90 6.32 -2.15
N GLY A 74 -49.28 5.04 -2.05
CA GLY A 74 -48.39 3.88 -2.00
C GLY A 74 -47.58 3.64 -3.29
N ASN A 75 -47.05 4.69 -3.90
CA ASN A 75 -46.23 4.73 -5.07
C ASN A 75 -44.98 5.59 -4.78
N PRO A 76 -43.78 4.99 -4.63
CA PRO A 76 -42.52 5.70 -4.48
C PRO A 76 -42.16 6.60 -5.68
N ALA A 77 -42.98 6.60 -6.74
CA ALA A 77 -42.87 7.49 -7.90
C ALA A 77 -43.62 8.83 -7.77
N THR A 78 -44.24 9.15 -6.62
CA THR A 78 -44.77 10.50 -6.39
C THR A 78 -43.61 11.47 -6.18
N LYS A 79 -43.23 12.13 -7.28
CA LYS A 79 -42.08 13.02 -7.38
C LYS A 79 -42.22 14.14 -6.35
N ARG A 80 -41.30 14.18 -5.38
CA ARG A 80 -41.00 15.42 -4.67
C ARG A 80 -40.63 16.47 -5.72
N ASP A 81 -41.10 17.71 -5.53
CA ASP A 81 -40.60 18.84 -6.29
C ASP A 81 -39.08 18.93 -6.06
N PRO A 82 -38.25 18.71 -7.10
CA PRO A 82 -36.79 18.74 -6.96
C PRO A 82 -36.27 20.12 -6.53
N GLU A 83 -37.09 21.17 -6.64
CA GLU A 83 -36.76 22.53 -6.20
C GLU A 83 -37.24 22.83 -4.78
N ALA A 84 -38.07 21.97 -4.17
CA ALA A 84 -38.54 22.20 -2.80
C ALA A 84 -37.41 21.97 -1.77
N PRO A 85 -37.33 22.79 -0.70
CA PRO A 85 -36.37 22.59 0.39
C PRO A 85 -36.67 21.31 1.18
N PHE A 86 -35.62 20.67 1.71
CA PHE A 86 -35.77 19.46 2.55
C PHE A 86 -36.68 19.76 3.74
N ASP A 87 -37.74 18.97 3.91
CA ASP A 87 -38.57 19.00 5.10
C ASP A 87 -38.22 17.81 6.02
N GLY A 88 -38.65 17.86 7.29
CA GLY A 88 -38.28 16.86 8.30
C GLY A 88 -38.87 15.47 8.06
N ARG A 89 -39.53 15.28 6.91
CA ARG A 89 -40.22 14.07 6.48
C ARG A 89 -39.65 13.56 5.15
N ASP A 90 -38.59 14.20 4.66
CA ASP A 90 -37.79 13.75 3.53
C ASP A 90 -36.69 12.78 3.99
N ALA A 91 -36.51 11.69 3.24
CA ALA A 91 -35.47 10.70 3.46
C ALA A 91 -34.69 10.43 2.16
N ILE A 92 -33.38 10.28 2.28
CA ILE A 92 -32.48 9.83 1.23
C ILE A 92 -32.25 8.34 1.44
N LEU A 93 -32.51 7.55 0.39
CA LEU A 93 -32.40 6.10 0.38
C LEU A 93 -31.22 5.71 -0.51
N LEU A 94 -30.15 5.15 0.06
CA LEU A 94 -28.97 4.73 -0.70
C LEU A 94 -29.16 3.32 -1.27
N ARG A 95 -28.75 3.15 -2.53
CA ARG A 95 -28.71 1.87 -3.22
C ARG A 95 -27.29 1.55 -3.63
N GLU A 96 -26.84 0.35 -3.27
CA GLU A 96 -25.46 -0.06 -3.50
C GLU A 96 -25.38 -1.44 -4.14
N PRO A 97 -24.38 -1.66 -5.01
CA PRO A 97 -24.07 -3.00 -5.48
C PRO A 97 -23.59 -3.84 -4.29
N ILE A 98 -24.31 -4.91 -3.99
CA ILE A 98 -23.95 -5.89 -2.96
C ILE A 98 -23.43 -7.14 -3.66
N GLU A 99 -22.33 -7.70 -3.16
CA GLU A 99 -21.79 -8.96 -3.64
C GLU A 99 -22.85 -10.08 -3.56
N GLY A 100 -23.07 -10.77 -4.67
CA GLY A 100 -24.13 -11.78 -4.80
C GLY A 100 -25.51 -11.26 -5.24
N SER A 101 -25.68 -9.94 -5.42
CA SER A 101 -26.89 -9.36 -6.00
C SER A 101 -26.68 -8.89 -7.43
N SER A 102 -27.62 -9.21 -8.33
CA SER A 102 -27.62 -8.73 -9.72
C SER A 102 -28.11 -7.28 -9.87
N THR A 103 -28.68 -6.70 -8.81
CA THR A 103 -29.18 -5.32 -8.81
C THR A 103 -28.75 -4.57 -7.55
N PRO A 104 -28.57 -3.24 -7.59
CA PRO A 104 -28.31 -2.45 -6.39
C PRO A 104 -29.42 -2.65 -5.34
N GLN A 105 -29.05 -2.90 -4.10
CA GLN A 105 -29.98 -3.11 -2.99
C GLN A 105 -30.03 -1.86 -2.10
N LEU A 106 -31.19 -1.62 -1.46
CA LEU A 106 -31.34 -0.55 -0.48
C LEU A 106 -30.47 -0.85 0.75
N THR A 107 -29.58 0.07 1.12
CA THR A 107 -28.66 -0.10 2.26
C THR A 107 -28.96 0.86 3.41
N TRP A 108 -28.96 2.17 3.14
CA TRP A 108 -29.11 3.20 4.17
C TRP A 108 -30.27 4.13 3.90
N MET A 109 -30.91 4.59 4.99
CA MET A 109 -31.87 5.68 4.96
C MET A 109 -31.34 6.82 5.83
N PHE A 110 -31.15 8.00 5.22
CA PHE A 110 -30.79 9.23 5.91
C PHE A 110 -32.00 10.15 5.94
N GLN A 111 -32.50 10.44 7.14
CA GLN A 111 -33.58 11.40 7.33
C GLN A 111 -33.03 12.65 8.00
N ALA A 112 -33.27 13.81 7.40
CA ALA A 112 -32.94 15.08 8.03
C ALA A 112 -34.00 15.39 9.09
N ALA A 113 -33.56 15.67 10.32
CA ALA A 113 -34.45 16.17 11.36
C ALA A 113 -34.61 17.69 11.18
N VAL A 114 -35.85 18.17 11.01
CA VAL A 114 -36.12 19.61 11.06
C VAL A 114 -36.22 20.04 12.52
N PRO A 115 -35.44 21.04 12.96
CA PRO A 115 -35.54 21.56 14.31
C PRO A 115 -36.92 22.22 14.54
N TYR A 116 -37.40 22.18 15.78
CA TYR A 116 -38.70 22.76 16.16
C TYR A 116 -38.78 24.27 15.88
N ASP A 117 -37.63 24.95 15.88
CA ASP A 117 -37.50 26.37 15.57
C ASP A 117 -36.93 26.56 14.15
N ALA A 118 -37.80 26.93 13.20
CA ALA A 118 -37.46 27.15 11.80
C ALA A 118 -36.56 28.39 11.59
N THR A 119 -36.43 29.27 12.58
CA THR A 119 -35.62 30.49 12.50
C THR A 119 -34.12 30.23 12.57
N ALA A 120 -33.71 29.01 12.97
CA ALA A 120 -32.31 28.58 13.07
C ALA A 120 -31.84 27.71 11.89
N MET A 121 -32.66 27.51 10.86
CA MET A 121 -32.35 26.61 9.75
C MET A 121 -31.66 27.37 8.60
N SER A 122 -30.35 27.20 8.46
CA SER A 122 -29.63 27.61 7.24
C SER A 122 -29.69 26.50 6.20
N LEU A 123 -30.15 26.81 5.00
CA LEU A 123 -30.09 25.86 3.88
C LEU A 123 -28.63 25.65 3.46
N PRO A 124 -28.24 24.43 3.08
CA PRO A 124 -26.90 24.15 2.62
C PRO A 124 -26.59 24.93 1.34
N GLN A 125 -25.41 25.51 1.28
CA GLN A 125 -24.93 26.28 0.13
C GLN A 125 -24.09 25.41 -0.82
N GLY A 126 -23.97 25.85 -2.07
CA GLY A 126 -23.10 25.19 -3.05
C GLY A 126 -21.65 25.14 -2.54
N GLY A 127 -21.05 23.95 -2.57
CA GLY A 127 -19.71 23.69 -2.05
C GLY A 127 -19.67 23.15 -0.62
N GLU A 128 -20.78 23.20 0.12
CA GLU A 128 -20.86 22.54 1.42
C GLU A 128 -21.04 21.02 1.26
N SER A 129 -20.71 20.29 2.32
CA SER A 129 -20.89 18.84 2.35
C SER A 129 -21.23 18.32 3.73
N TYR A 130 -22.11 17.32 3.79
CA TYR A 130 -22.31 16.50 4.98
C TYR A 130 -21.58 15.17 4.83
N THR A 131 -20.88 14.77 5.88
CA THR A 131 -20.12 13.51 5.90
C THR A 131 -20.73 12.58 6.94
N ALA A 132 -21.10 11.38 6.52
CA ALA A 132 -21.52 10.29 7.39
C ALA A 132 -20.38 9.26 7.46
N ILE A 133 -19.69 9.24 8.61
CA ILE A 133 -18.60 8.28 8.87
C ILE A 133 -19.17 7.13 9.70
N THR A 134 -19.00 5.92 9.20
CA THR A 134 -19.41 4.70 9.88
C THR A 134 -18.27 4.16 10.73
N ARG A 135 -18.51 3.91 12.01
CA ARG A 135 -17.54 3.23 12.86
C ARG A 135 -17.61 1.74 12.57
N LYS A 136 -16.55 1.18 11.98
CA LYS A 136 -16.44 -0.26 11.66
C LYS A 136 -15.61 -0.93 12.75
N PRO A 137 -16.22 -1.59 13.76
CA PRO A 137 -15.44 -2.40 14.68
C PRO A 137 -14.84 -3.57 13.92
N PHE A 138 -13.56 -3.86 14.13
CA PHE A 138 -12.96 -5.07 13.57
C PHE A 138 -13.68 -6.29 14.14
N SER A 139 -14.11 -7.17 13.26
CA SER A 139 -14.77 -8.42 13.62
C SER A 139 -13.78 -9.60 13.51
N ALA A 140 -14.08 -10.72 14.18
CA ALA A 140 -13.33 -11.95 13.98
C ALA A 140 -13.50 -12.56 12.56
N GLU A 141 -14.44 -12.03 11.77
CA GLU A 141 -14.72 -12.44 10.39
C GLU A 141 -13.94 -11.62 9.36
N ASP A 142 -13.24 -10.55 9.80
CA ASP A 142 -12.45 -9.71 8.90
C ASP A 142 -11.20 -10.46 8.43
N SER A 143 -10.99 -10.51 7.11
CA SER A 143 -9.81 -11.12 6.51
C SER A 143 -8.99 -10.08 5.74
N PHE A 144 -7.69 -10.06 6.01
CA PHE A 144 -6.73 -9.23 5.29
C PHE A 144 -5.88 -10.13 4.39
N ARG A 145 -5.73 -9.72 3.13
CA ARG A 145 -4.81 -10.37 2.20
C ARG A 145 -3.70 -9.39 1.86
N TYR A 146 -2.46 -9.81 2.08
CA TYR A 146 -1.27 -9.11 1.63
C TYR A 146 -0.52 -10.00 0.63
N THR A 147 0.13 -9.37 -0.34
CA THR A 147 1.06 -10.02 -1.25
C THR A 147 2.45 -9.49 -0.97
N VAL A 148 3.36 -10.39 -0.61
CA VAL A 148 4.76 -10.04 -0.40
C VAL A 148 5.50 -10.27 -1.71
N GLN A 149 6.30 -9.29 -2.13
CA GLN A 149 7.24 -9.47 -3.23
C GLN A 149 8.52 -10.10 -2.71
N ALA A 150 9.04 -11.10 -3.43
CA ALA A 150 10.32 -11.72 -3.08
C ALA A 150 11.48 -10.72 -3.30
N PRO A 151 12.59 -10.85 -2.55
CA PRO A 151 13.80 -10.08 -2.82
C PRO A 151 14.27 -10.35 -4.26
N GLY A 152 14.51 -9.28 -5.02
CA GLY A 152 15.00 -9.34 -6.40
C GLY A 152 16.46 -8.88 -6.50
N TYR A 153 17.16 -9.35 -7.53
CA TYR A 153 18.49 -8.87 -7.90
C TYR A 153 18.39 -7.99 -9.14
N ASP A 154 18.86 -6.75 -9.04
CA ASP A 154 18.98 -5.81 -10.15
C ASP A 154 20.46 -5.56 -10.43
N SER A 155 20.92 -5.92 -11.63
CA SER A 155 22.32 -5.77 -12.03
C SER A 155 22.78 -4.31 -12.07
N SER A 156 21.88 -3.36 -12.34
CA SER A 156 22.20 -1.92 -12.37
C SER A 156 22.48 -1.38 -10.96
N VAL A 157 21.70 -1.82 -9.97
CA VAL A 157 21.91 -1.47 -8.55
C VAL A 157 23.14 -2.19 -8.01
N ALA A 158 23.36 -3.44 -8.44
CA ALA A 158 24.52 -4.23 -8.03
C ALA A 158 25.85 -3.60 -8.49
N ALA A 159 25.90 -3.00 -9.68
CA ALA A 159 27.08 -2.30 -10.17
C ALA A 159 27.49 -1.14 -9.25
N HIS A 160 26.53 -0.32 -8.80
CA HIS A 160 26.79 0.76 -7.84
C HIS A 160 27.14 0.23 -6.44
N SER A 161 26.67 -0.96 -6.08
CA SER A 161 26.97 -1.58 -4.79
C SER A 161 28.41 -2.09 -4.70
N LEU A 162 29.09 -2.32 -5.84
CA LEU A 162 30.49 -2.74 -5.87
C LEU A 162 31.44 -1.70 -5.23
N ASP A 163 31.10 -0.41 -5.29
CA ASP A 163 31.85 0.67 -4.65
C ASP A 163 31.84 0.57 -3.12
N ASN A 164 30.87 -0.15 -2.56
CA ASN A 164 30.73 -0.34 -1.12
C ASN A 164 31.45 -1.59 -0.59
N VAL A 165 32.03 -2.40 -1.48
CA VAL A 165 32.75 -3.62 -1.08
C VAL A 165 33.96 -3.25 -0.23
N ARG A 166 33.98 -3.76 1.01
CA ARG A 166 35.01 -3.45 2.00
C ARG A 166 35.41 -4.67 2.80
N VAL A 167 36.67 -4.68 3.23
CA VAL A 167 37.24 -5.69 4.15
C VAL A 167 37.17 -5.18 5.59
N VAL A 168 36.68 -6.01 6.50
CA VAL A 168 36.54 -5.68 7.92
C VAL A 168 37.11 -6.82 8.79
N PRO A 169 37.91 -6.53 9.83
CA PRO A 169 38.51 -5.23 10.13
C PRO A 169 39.65 -4.91 9.16
N ASN A 170 39.83 -3.62 8.85
CA ASN A 170 40.96 -3.12 8.07
C ASN A 170 41.53 -1.86 8.75
N PRO A 171 42.76 -1.89 9.30
CA PRO A 171 43.67 -3.04 9.31
C PRO A 171 43.22 -4.16 10.26
N TYR A 172 43.58 -5.39 9.94
CA TYR A 172 43.46 -6.52 10.87
C TYR A 172 44.69 -6.55 11.78
N LEU A 173 44.48 -6.53 13.10
CA LEU A 173 45.54 -6.57 14.10
C LEU A 173 45.62 -7.96 14.73
N ALA A 174 46.76 -8.64 14.60
CA ALA A 174 46.98 -9.95 15.17
C ALA A 174 47.75 -9.87 16.50
N SER A 175 47.10 -10.23 17.61
CA SER A 175 47.68 -10.17 18.95
C SER A 175 48.36 -11.48 19.39
N ALA A 176 49.53 -11.80 18.82
CA ALA A 176 50.55 -12.71 19.40
C ALA A 176 50.13 -14.13 19.91
N THR A 177 51.07 -14.83 20.55
CA THR A 177 51.45 -16.24 20.26
C THR A 177 50.62 -17.38 20.89
N TRP A 178 49.49 -17.10 21.54
CA TRP A 178 48.72 -18.11 22.32
C TRP A 178 47.19 -18.01 22.16
N GLU A 179 46.70 -17.30 21.13
CA GLU A 179 45.27 -17.09 20.92
C GLU A 179 44.47 -18.42 20.87
N SER A 180 43.67 -18.69 21.92
CA SER A 180 42.68 -19.77 21.96
C SER A 180 41.30 -19.29 22.40
N LYS A 181 40.35 -19.56 21.49
CA LYS A 181 38.88 -19.55 21.50
C LYS A 181 38.15 -18.31 22.06
N PRO A 182 37.37 -17.62 21.20
CA PRO A 182 36.62 -16.46 21.62
C PRO A 182 35.29 -16.87 22.25
N ILE A 183 35.15 -16.68 23.57
CA ILE A 183 33.88 -16.65 24.30
C ILE A 183 34.13 -15.77 25.55
N LYS A 184 33.64 -14.53 25.72
CA LYS A 184 32.34 -13.91 25.45
C LYS A 184 32.54 -12.51 24.83
N GLY A 185 31.80 -12.20 23.76
CA GLY A 185 31.84 -10.90 23.04
C GLY A 185 32.10 -10.99 21.53
N ASN A 186 32.19 -12.22 21.00
CA ASN A 186 32.07 -12.56 19.58
C ASN A 186 33.13 -11.98 18.61
N ARG A 187 34.41 -12.04 18.96
CA ARG A 187 35.50 -11.91 17.98
C ARG A 187 36.08 -13.29 17.67
N GLY A 188 35.33 -14.05 16.86
CA GLY A 188 35.61 -15.41 16.32
C GLY A 188 37.07 -15.75 15.98
N ALA A 189 37.32 -17.01 15.60
CA ALA A 189 38.62 -17.45 15.06
C ALA A 189 39.19 -16.42 14.06
N ARG A 190 40.53 -16.31 13.95
CA ARG A 190 41.22 -15.34 13.06
C ARG A 190 40.52 -15.26 11.71
N LYS A 191 39.81 -14.16 11.48
CA LYS A 191 39.07 -13.95 10.24
C LYS A 191 38.97 -12.47 9.91
N ILE A 192 38.95 -12.23 8.61
CA ILE A 192 38.44 -10.98 8.05
C ILE A 192 37.20 -11.31 7.23
N GLN A 193 36.37 -10.32 7.00
CA GLN A 193 35.14 -10.45 6.25
C GLN A 193 35.11 -9.44 5.11
N PHE A 194 34.79 -9.91 3.92
CA PHE A 194 34.37 -9.07 2.81
C PHE A 194 32.88 -8.78 2.98
N THR A 195 32.50 -7.51 2.89
CA THR A 195 31.14 -7.02 3.11
C THR A 195 30.61 -6.36 1.86
N HIS A 196 29.28 -6.32 1.71
CA HIS A 196 28.57 -5.74 0.56
C HIS A 196 28.87 -6.44 -0.77
N LEU A 197 29.17 -7.74 -0.73
CA LEU A 197 29.35 -8.54 -1.94
C LEU A 197 28.00 -8.76 -2.63
N PRO A 198 27.92 -8.57 -3.96
CA PRO A 198 26.79 -9.05 -4.74
C PRO A 198 26.71 -10.58 -4.74
N PRO A 199 25.51 -11.17 -4.93
CA PRO A 199 25.35 -12.61 -5.06
C PRO A 199 26.16 -13.17 -6.23
N ALA A 200 26.64 -14.40 -6.10
CA ALA A 200 27.47 -15.09 -7.08
C ALA A 200 28.73 -14.29 -7.47
N SER A 201 29.50 -13.85 -6.47
CA SER A 201 30.76 -13.13 -6.66
C SER A 201 31.98 -13.97 -6.31
N THR A 202 33.10 -13.71 -7.00
CA THR A 202 34.39 -14.35 -6.75
C THR A 202 35.37 -13.30 -6.22
N VAL A 203 35.97 -13.57 -5.07
CA VAL A 203 36.98 -12.70 -4.44
C VAL A 203 38.35 -13.36 -4.57
N ARG A 204 39.29 -12.69 -5.25
CA ARG A 204 40.68 -13.13 -5.41
C ARG A 204 41.59 -12.23 -4.60
N ILE A 205 42.48 -12.82 -3.80
CA ILE A 205 43.35 -12.11 -2.88
C ILE A 205 44.79 -12.25 -3.36
N TYR A 206 45.50 -11.13 -3.48
CA TYR A 206 46.85 -11.04 -4.01
C TYR A 206 47.81 -10.35 -3.03
N THR A 207 49.09 -10.73 -3.10
CA THR A 207 50.16 -9.94 -2.51
C THR A 207 50.38 -8.65 -3.30
N ILE A 208 51.08 -7.67 -2.73
CA ILE A 208 51.47 -6.44 -3.45
C ILE A 208 52.35 -6.71 -4.69
N ARG A 209 52.95 -7.90 -4.79
CA ARG A 209 53.75 -8.35 -5.94
C ARG A 209 52.90 -9.00 -7.03
N GLY A 210 51.61 -9.21 -6.79
CA GLY A 210 50.68 -9.84 -7.74
C GLY A 210 50.55 -11.35 -7.59
N ASP A 211 51.14 -11.96 -6.55
CA ASP A 211 51.00 -13.40 -6.32
C ASP A 211 49.61 -13.72 -5.77
N LEU A 212 48.92 -14.69 -6.37
CA LEU A 212 47.61 -15.15 -5.90
C LEU A 212 47.76 -15.94 -4.59
N VAL A 213 47.10 -15.47 -3.54
CA VAL A 213 47.13 -16.06 -2.20
C VAL A 213 45.95 -17.01 -2.00
N GLN A 214 44.75 -16.57 -2.37
CA GLN A 214 43.51 -17.30 -2.16
C GLN A 214 42.41 -16.84 -3.12
N THR A 215 41.52 -17.76 -3.49
CA THR A 215 40.26 -17.47 -4.19
C THR A 215 39.09 -17.93 -3.32
N LEU A 216 38.10 -17.06 -3.13
CA LEU A 216 36.89 -17.31 -2.35
C LEU A 216 35.68 -17.11 -3.25
N HIS A 217 34.66 -17.95 -3.09
CA HIS A 217 33.41 -17.89 -3.84
C HIS A 217 32.26 -17.55 -2.89
N HIS A 218 31.41 -16.62 -3.32
CA HIS A 218 30.27 -16.13 -2.57
C HIS A 218 28.98 -16.44 -3.33
N ASP A 219 28.40 -17.59 -3.03
CA ASP A 219 27.15 -18.10 -3.62
C ASP A 219 25.97 -17.96 -2.64
N SER A 220 25.96 -16.87 -1.85
CA SER A 220 24.89 -16.58 -0.89
C SER A 220 23.65 -15.94 -1.55
N PRO A 221 22.48 -16.00 -0.89
CA PRO A 221 21.28 -15.29 -1.31
C PRO A 221 21.46 -13.77 -1.35
N VAL A 222 20.58 -13.06 -2.07
CA VAL A 222 20.64 -11.60 -2.31
C VAL A 222 20.72 -10.75 -1.02
N TRP A 223 20.24 -11.26 0.12
CA TRP A 223 20.26 -10.54 1.39
C TRP A 223 21.54 -10.74 2.24
N ASP A 224 22.45 -11.62 1.83
CA ASP A 224 23.70 -11.87 2.54
C ASP A 224 24.88 -11.51 1.63
N GLY A 225 25.48 -10.34 1.85
CA GLY A 225 26.68 -9.89 1.15
C GLY A 225 27.96 -10.07 1.94
N SER A 226 28.01 -11.06 2.85
CA SER A 226 29.16 -11.30 3.72
C SER A 226 29.94 -12.55 3.31
N LEU A 227 31.28 -12.46 3.25
CA LEU A 227 32.17 -13.59 2.98
C LEU A 227 33.37 -13.59 3.91
N ASP A 228 33.51 -14.65 4.70
CA ASP A 228 34.59 -14.78 5.67
C ASP A 228 35.85 -15.40 5.05
N TRP A 229 37.02 -14.87 5.39
CA TRP A 229 38.32 -15.46 5.11
C TRP A 229 39.11 -15.71 6.39
N ASN A 230 39.62 -16.92 6.54
CA ASN A 230 40.37 -17.40 7.71
C ASN A 230 41.87 -17.01 7.71
N LEU A 231 42.29 -16.09 6.83
CA LEU A 231 43.68 -15.65 6.69
C LEU A 231 44.66 -16.77 6.30
N LYS A 232 44.17 -17.78 5.58
CA LYS A 232 45.00 -18.86 5.04
C LYS A 232 45.10 -18.80 3.52
N SER A 233 46.29 -19.06 3.03
CA SER A 233 46.55 -19.31 1.61
C SER A 233 45.78 -20.54 1.12
N LYS A 234 45.76 -20.74 -0.20
CA LYS A 234 45.20 -21.93 -0.84
C LYS A 234 45.78 -23.25 -0.29
N GLU A 235 47.03 -23.23 0.14
CA GLU A 235 47.75 -24.38 0.71
C GLU A 235 47.47 -24.60 2.21
N GLY A 236 46.63 -23.76 2.82
CA GLY A 236 46.27 -23.86 4.24
C GLY A 236 47.32 -23.27 5.19
N LEU A 237 48.36 -22.64 4.67
CA LEU A 237 49.38 -21.91 5.43
C LEU A 237 48.88 -20.51 5.81
N ASP A 238 49.22 -20.07 7.01
CA ASP A 238 48.95 -18.71 7.48
C ASP A 238 49.68 -17.69 6.60
N VAL A 239 48.97 -16.62 6.24
CA VAL A 239 49.54 -15.55 5.42
C VAL A 239 50.43 -14.62 6.25
N ALA A 240 51.42 -14.01 5.62
CA ALA A 240 52.30 -13.05 6.28
C ALA A 240 51.57 -11.74 6.64
N TYR A 241 52.17 -10.97 7.55
CA TYR A 241 51.74 -9.59 7.79
C TYR A 241 52.18 -8.69 6.63
N GLY A 242 51.32 -7.77 6.21
CA GLY A 242 51.58 -6.92 5.06
C GLY A 242 50.32 -6.35 4.44
N VAL A 243 50.49 -5.68 3.31
CA VAL A 243 49.39 -5.12 2.50
C VAL A 243 49.04 -6.12 1.41
N TYR A 244 47.74 -6.35 1.27
CA TYR A 244 47.13 -7.25 0.29
C TYR A 244 46.16 -6.47 -0.60
N ILE A 245 45.98 -6.96 -1.81
CA ILE A 245 45.01 -6.46 -2.79
C ILE A 245 43.93 -7.52 -2.93
N TYR A 246 42.67 -7.11 -3.02
CA TYR A 246 41.58 -7.99 -3.42
C TYR A 246 40.97 -7.52 -4.74
N HIS A 247 40.53 -8.47 -5.54
CA HIS A 247 39.73 -8.28 -6.75
C HIS A 247 38.42 -9.03 -6.56
N VAL A 248 37.30 -8.33 -6.73
CA VAL A 248 35.97 -8.91 -6.73
C VAL A 248 35.43 -8.88 -8.14
N ASP A 249 34.87 -10.00 -8.57
CA ASP A 249 34.39 -10.25 -9.91
C ASP A 249 32.99 -10.87 -9.83
N CYS A 250 32.01 -10.24 -10.48
CA CYS A 250 30.64 -10.72 -10.56
C CYS A 250 29.97 -10.29 -11.86
N SER A 251 28.74 -10.77 -12.10
CA SER A 251 27.99 -10.46 -13.31
C SER A 251 27.70 -8.97 -13.53
N ALA A 252 27.72 -8.16 -12.47
CA ALA A 252 27.50 -6.71 -12.55
C ALA A 252 28.78 -5.89 -12.80
N GLY A 253 29.97 -6.51 -12.73
CA GLY A 253 31.24 -5.84 -12.95
C GLY A 253 32.34 -6.31 -12.00
N GLU A 254 33.42 -5.52 -11.94
CA GLU A 254 34.61 -5.83 -11.17
C GLU A 254 35.00 -4.65 -10.27
N THR A 255 35.56 -4.93 -9.09
CA THR A 255 36.14 -3.91 -8.21
C THR A 255 37.43 -4.41 -7.56
N VAL A 256 38.33 -3.47 -7.26
CA VAL A 256 39.64 -3.74 -6.64
C VAL A 256 39.79 -2.88 -5.41
N GLY A 257 40.30 -3.47 -4.32
CA GLY A 257 40.65 -2.73 -3.12
C GLY A 257 41.87 -3.30 -2.42
N LYS A 258 42.20 -2.71 -1.26
CA LYS A 258 43.38 -3.08 -0.48
C LYS A 258 43.07 -3.16 1.00
N PHE A 259 43.79 -4.01 1.71
CA PHE A 259 43.72 -4.13 3.16
C PHE A 259 45.09 -4.49 3.75
N ALA A 260 45.25 -4.24 5.04
CA ALA A 260 46.50 -4.51 5.74
C ALA A 260 46.31 -5.49 6.89
N LEU A 261 47.25 -6.42 7.02
CA LEU A 261 47.42 -7.30 8.16
C LEU A 261 48.63 -6.81 8.95
N ILE A 262 48.41 -6.46 10.22
CA ILE A 262 49.42 -5.86 11.11
C ILE A 262 49.58 -6.75 12.34
N LYS A 263 50.81 -6.77 12.87
CA LYS A 263 51.15 -7.40 14.14
C LYS A 263 51.50 -6.33 15.17
#